data_AF-A0AAD7UKN7-F1
#
_entry.id   AF-A0AAD7UKN7-F1
#
_cell.length_a   1.000
_cell.length_b   1.000
_cell.length_c   1.000
_cell.angle_alpha   90.00
_cell.angle_beta   90.00
_cell.angle_gamma   90.00
#
_symmetry.space_group_name_H-M   'P 1'
#
loop_
_entity.id
_entity.type
_entity.pdbx_description
1 polymer ?
#
loop_
_entity_poly.entity_id
_entity_poly.type
_entity_poly.pdbx_seq_one_letter_code
_entity_poly.pdbx_strand_id
1 'polypeptide(L)'
;MLVFAVIGGLCAILWRWERIDVETLKGVRFLVASRGRQKVVLGAQFVEAPETPAFGGWVLQEASLILAPAAETATVVGVGGGFLVNAYRRRGIATTGVDASARVLDLATRHFGVDRDGLVRADGLAYLNSSLPTDLTAIDVFDGSGATWRFLEDDALDILRKKTRELLTFNVVVLDRDSAAPAAAARLATRFAYVRGFRDNDKAAGASNVVLFASQEPLKLDRLARLRAVDDVSWVRKNFVRWEVVRCEDGVCSGATGGLGDAFYDRQVAAELRVASRAHVPDSFPWLELAWAYLVWMWLTDPLKSATAHVPGRPIAEVCRLTFLAIGALFGLRWRFVVEKDLPPPGRAIVCCSPHGTYPIASLFFGIPHFRCKTPRVRAAAASILFYVPVLREYLLVMGAREATKKNLEKLLDADLTIAINPGGLHEMVHASSDQERLFVQKNLGIFKLALRKKARISLVYSFGENQVYETRRTLFAFRAFLVRKCRVGLPWISGRFGLGLGPFPLIPLKTNFVHVFGGDHLDISDLAAAVKPETIDDLAAEVFHQRYKPALLKLFNRHKHLLPPDVAAKGLSITIADDDGL
;
A
#
# COMPACT_ATOMS: atom_id res chain seq x y z
N MET A 1 -32.14 10.59 5.52
CA MET A 1 -32.19 9.44 6.47
C MET A 1 -32.93 8.22 5.94
N LEU A 2 -33.90 8.31 5.03
CA LEU A 2 -34.58 7.13 4.46
C LEU A 2 -33.76 6.34 3.42
N VAL A 3 -32.76 6.97 2.77
CA VAL A 3 -31.90 6.30 1.76
C VAL A 3 -30.80 5.43 2.39
N PHE A 4 -30.38 5.73 3.63
CA PHE A 4 -29.41 4.89 4.35
C PHE A 4 -30.05 3.63 4.95
N ALA A 5 -31.36 3.63 5.24
CA ALA A 5 -32.07 2.46 5.74
C ALA A 5 -32.29 1.38 4.66
N VAL A 6 -32.47 1.77 3.39
CA VAL A 6 -32.63 0.84 2.27
C VAL A 6 -31.29 0.21 1.85
N ILE A 7 -30.18 0.96 1.97
CA ILE A 7 -28.83 0.41 1.69
C ILE A 7 -28.34 -0.45 2.86
N GLY A 8 -28.64 -0.09 4.11
CA GLY A 8 -28.32 -0.92 5.28
C GLY A 8 -29.07 -2.25 5.29
N GLY A 9 -30.35 -2.26 4.88
CA GLY A 9 -31.15 -3.48 4.77
C GLY A 9 -30.73 -4.43 3.64
N LEU A 10 -30.17 -3.91 2.54
CA LEU A 10 -29.61 -4.73 1.45
C LEU A 10 -28.19 -5.23 1.71
N CYS A 11 -27.40 -4.52 2.54
CA CYS A 11 -26.05 -4.97 2.93
C CYS A 11 -26.07 -6.22 3.83
N ALA A 12 -27.10 -6.43 4.65
CA ALA A 12 -27.20 -7.61 5.51
C ALA A 12 -27.46 -8.93 4.75
N ILE A 13 -27.89 -8.85 3.49
CA ILE A 13 -28.20 -10.04 2.66
C ILE A 13 -27.01 -10.46 1.77
N LEU A 14 -25.96 -9.64 1.65
CA LEU A 14 -24.83 -9.87 0.73
C LEU A 14 -23.49 -10.25 1.40
N TRP A 15 -23.49 -10.54 2.71
CA TRP A 15 -22.31 -10.96 3.49
C TRP A 15 -22.31 -12.47 3.72
N ARG A 16 -22.40 -13.27 2.64
CA ARG A 16 -22.12 -14.71 2.70
C ARG A 16 -20.76 -14.99 2.07
N TRP A 17 -19.91 -15.73 2.77
CA TRP A 17 -18.68 -16.30 2.21
C TRP A 17 -19.04 -17.12 0.96
N GLU A 18 -18.30 -16.92 -0.14
CA GLU A 18 -18.56 -17.61 -1.40
C GLU A 18 -18.28 -19.12 -1.27
N ARG A 19 -17.33 -19.50 -0.40
CA ARG A 19 -16.97 -20.90 -0.16
C ARG A 19 -16.33 -21.10 1.23
N ILE A 20 -16.83 -22.06 2.01
CA ILE A 20 -16.23 -22.54 3.26
C ILE A 20 -15.88 -24.01 3.06
N ASP A 21 -14.59 -24.33 3.17
CA ASP A 21 -14.04 -25.67 2.90
C ASP A 21 -12.90 -26.02 3.85
N VAL A 22 -12.44 -27.26 3.75
CA VAL A 22 -11.33 -27.81 4.54
C VAL A 22 -10.10 -27.94 3.64
N GLU A 23 -8.98 -27.38 4.08
CA GLU A 23 -7.68 -27.49 3.43
C GLU A 23 -6.71 -28.21 4.36
N THR A 24 -5.80 -29.04 3.85
CA THR A 24 -4.77 -29.68 4.68
C THR A 24 -3.41 -29.27 4.17
N LEU A 25 -2.58 -28.70 5.05
CA LEU A 25 -1.26 -28.20 4.72
C LEU A 25 -0.29 -28.58 5.83
N LYS A 26 0.82 -29.24 5.47
CA LYS A 26 1.92 -29.61 6.39
C LYS A 26 1.44 -30.30 7.68
N GLY A 27 0.54 -31.28 7.56
CA GLY A 27 0.02 -32.04 8.70
C GLY A 27 -1.02 -31.30 9.56
N VAL A 28 -1.45 -30.10 9.17
CA VAL A 28 -2.53 -29.35 9.82
C VAL A 28 -3.72 -29.24 8.88
N ARG A 29 -4.89 -29.60 9.39
CA ARG A 29 -6.18 -29.43 8.74
C ARG A 29 -6.75 -28.07 9.13
N PHE A 30 -7.12 -27.25 8.16
CA PHE A 30 -7.66 -25.91 8.32
C PHE A 30 -9.10 -25.85 7.81
N LEU A 31 -9.98 -25.22 8.58
CA LEU A 31 -11.29 -24.78 8.13
C LEU A 31 -11.16 -23.35 7.62
N VAL A 32 -11.40 -23.14 6.33
CA VAL A 32 -11.10 -21.88 5.67
C VAL A 32 -12.37 -21.33 5.01
N ALA A 33 -12.69 -20.08 5.35
CA ALA A 33 -13.65 -19.28 4.61
C ALA A 33 -12.91 -18.49 3.52
N SER A 34 -13.44 -18.48 2.31
CA SER A 34 -12.82 -17.81 1.17
C SER A 34 -13.82 -16.95 0.39
N ARG A 35 -13.31 -15.83 -0.13
CA ARG A 35 -14.02 -14.91 -1.03
C ARG A 35 -13.02 -14.29 -2.00
N GLY A 36 -13.16 -14.57 -3.29
CA GLY A 36 -12.13 -14.23 -4.29
C GLY A 36 -10.73 -14.76 -3.90
N ARG A 37 -9.76 -13.85 -3.71
CA ARG A 37 -8.38 -14.20 -3.29
C ARG A 37 -8.15 -14.14 -1.78
N GLN A 38 -9.15 -13.70 -1.00
CA GLN A 38 -9.02 -13.61 0.46
C GLN A 38 -9.45 -14.93 1.11
N LYS A 39 -8.65 -15.36 2.10
CA LYS A 39 -8.91 -16.56 2.92
C LYS A 39 -8.81 -16.18 4.39
N VAL A 40 -9.76 -16.65 5.19
CA VAL A 40 -9.81 -16.49 6.63
C VAL A 40 -9.84 -17.87 7.27
N VAL A 41 -8.95 -18.10 8.23
CA VAL A 41 -8.93 -19.36 9.00
C VAL A 41 -9.99 -19.27 10.09
N LEU A 42 -10.98 -20.16 10.01
CA LEU A 42 -12.05 -20.31 11.01
C LEU A 42 -11.73 -21.41 12.03
N GLY A 43 -10.79 -22.29 11.72
CA GLY A 43 -10.41 -23.41 12.59
C GLY A 43 -9.18 -24.14 12.07
N ALA A 44 -8.48 -24.86 12.94
CA ALA A 44 -7.33 -25.66 12.59
C ALA A 44 -7.14 -26.81 13.60
N GLN A 45 -6.60 -27.93 13.13
CA GLN A 45 -6.36 -29.13 13.93
C GLN A 45 -5.17 -29.91 13.34
N PHE A 46 -4.23 -30.34 14.16
CA PHE A 46 -3.18 -31.26 13.72
C PHE A 46 -3.81 -32.61 13.32
N VAL A 47 -3.39 -33.16 12.18
CA VAL A 47 -3.92 -34.44 11.68
C VAL A 47 -3.47 -35.60 12.57
N GLU A 48 -2.23 -35.57 13.04
CA GLU A 48 -1.62 -36.64 13.84
C GLU A 48 -1.85 -36.49 15.35
N ALA A 49 -2.21 -35.29 15.82
CA ALA A 49 -2.45 -34.98 17.23
C ALA A 49 -3.67 -34.05 17.39
N PRO A 50 -4.89 -34.52 17.06
CA PRO A 50 -6.10 -33.69 16.93
C PRO A 50 -6.57 -33.04 18.25
N GLU A 51 -6.14 -33.58 19.39
CA GLU A 51 -6.32 -33.02 20.73
C GLU A 51 -5.39 -31.86 21.06
N THR A 52 -4.30 -31.69 20.30
CA THR A 52 -3.33 -30.61 20.51
C THR A 52 -3.80 -29.32 19.81
N PRO A 53 -3.80 -28.17 20.52
CA PRO A 53 -4.15 -26.88 19.93
C PRO A 53 -3.16 -26.47 18.84
N ALA A 54 -3.66 -26.13 17.66
CA ALA A 54 -2.82 -25.69 16.54
C ALA A 54 -2.34 -24.22 16.66
N PHE A 55 -2.94 -23.41 17.55
CA PHE A 55 -2.58 -22.02 17.78
C PHE A 55 -2.56 -21.66 19.27
N GLY A 56 -1.69 -20.70 19.64
CA GLY A 56 -1.53 -20.23 21.02
C GLY A 56 -2.80 -19.61 21.61
N GLY A 57 -3.59 -18.89 20.82
CA GLY A 57 -4.89 -18.34 21.26
C GLY A 57 -5.86 -19.40 21.80
N TRP A 58 -5.86 -20.62 21.27
CA TRP A 58 -6.72 -21.69 21.78
C TRP A 58 -6.18 -22.34 23.04
N VAL A 59 -4.86 -22.39 23.23
CA VAL A 59 -4.24 -22.75 24.51
C VAL A 59 -4.69 -21.78 25.60
N LEU A 60 -4.73 -20.48 25.28
CA LEU A 60 -5.24 -19.46 26.20
C LEU A 60 -6.71 -19.72 26.51
N GLN A 61 -7.57 -19.91 25.52
CA GLN A 61 -8.99 -20.17 25.77
C GLN A 61 -9.24 -21.43 26.61
N GLU A 62 -8.45 -22.50 26.41
CA GLU A 62 -8.52 -23.72 27.22
C GLU A 62 -8.19 -23.48 28.71
N ALA A 63 -7.42 -22.44 29.03
CA ALA A 63 -7.11 -22.09 30.42
C ALA A 63 -8.34 -21.73 31.26
N SER A 64 -9.48 -21.42 30.63
CA SER A 64 -10.78 -21.28 31.31
C SER A 64 -11.12 -22.47 32.21
N LEU A 65 -10.75 -23.70 31.81
CA LEU A 65 -10.95 -24.94 32.58
C LEU A 65 -10.18 -24.96 33.91
N ILE A 66 -9.09 -24.20 33.99
CA ILE A 66 -8.24 -24.14 35.19
C ILE A 66 -8.67 -22.98 36.10
N LEU A 67 -9.15 -21.90 35.49
CA LEU A 67 -9.66 -20.74 36.20
C LEU A 67 -11.00 -21.06 36.89
N ALA A 68 -11.86 -21.86 36.24
CA ALA A 68 -13.15 -22.31 36.74
C ALA A 68 -13.24 -23.86 36.78
N PRO A 69 -12.52 -24.52 37.71
CA PRO A 69 -12.43 -25.98 37.76
C PRO A 69 -13.70 -26.68 38.26
N ALA A 70 -14.69 -25.93 38.73
CA ALA A 70 -15.99 -26.44 39.18
C ALA A 70 -17.07 -26.33 38.10
N ALA A 71 -16.74 -25.80 36.91
CA ALA A 71 -17.70 -25.62 35.85
C ALA A 71 -18.20 -26.97 35.30
N GLU A 72 -19.53 -27.12 35.20
CA GLU A 72 -20.18 -28.32 34.68
C GLU A 72 -20.87 -28.07 33.34
N THR A 73 -21.17 -26.80 33.04
CA THR A 73 -21.87 -26.39 31.82
C THR A 73 -21.11 -25.31 31.05
N ALA A 74 -21.13 -25.40 29.71
CA ALA A 74 -20.49 -24.41 28.85
C ALA A 74 -21.30 -24.08 27.59
N THR A 75 -21.24 -22.82 27.16
CA THR A 75 -21.69 -22.38 25.85
C THR A 75 -20.51 -21.80 25.08
N VAL A 76 -20.23 -22.31 23.88
CA VAL A 76 -19.19 -21.78 22.97
C VAL A 76 -19.87 -21.19 21.75
N VAL A 77 -19.72 -19.88 21.54
CA VAL A 77 -20.26 -19.16 20.38
C VAL A 77 -19.14 -18.90 19.38
N GLY A 78 -19.32 -19.40 18.16
CA GLY A 78 -18.24 -19.54 17.17
C GLY A 78 -17.61 -20.91 17.32
N VAL A 79 -18.11 -21.91 16.59
CA VAL A 79 -17.60 -23.29 16.71
C VAL A 79 -16.31 -23.44 15.92
N GLY A 80 -16.25 -22.89 14.70
CA GLY A 80 -15.08 -23.02 13.85
C GLY A 80 -14.70 -24.48 13.61
N GLY A 81 -13.43 -24.83 13.88
CA GLY A 81 -12.96 -26.22 13.87
C GLY A 81 -13.36 -27.04 15.11
N GLY A 82 -14.01 -26.42 16.10
CA GLY A 82 -14.57 -27.04 17.30
C GLY A 82 -13.55 -27.48 18.36
N PHE A 83 -12.34 -26.94 18.33
CA PHE A 83 -11.30 -27.24 19.32
C PHE A 83 -11.80 -27.03 20.75
N LEU A 84 -12.33 -25.83 21.06
CA LEU A 84 -12.76 -25.49 22.42
C LEU A 84 -13.95 -26.33 22.89
N VAL A 85 -14.91 -26.61 21.99
CA VAL A 85 -16.04 -27.50 22.26
C VAL A 85 -15.54 -28.89 22.67
N ASN A 86 -14.60 -29.45 21.92
CA ASN A 86 -14.02 -30.75 22.21
C ASN A 86 -13.15 -30.72 23.49
N ALA A 87 -12.41 -29.65 23.74
CA ALA A 87 -11.62 -29.49 24.94
C ALA A 87 -12.48 -29.54 26.21
N TYR A 88 -13.60 -28.81 26.23
CA TYR A 88 -14.54 -28.81 27.36
C TYR A 88 -15.22 -30.17 27.54
N ARG A 89 -15.67 -30.81 26.45
CA ARG A 89 -16.29 -32.15 26.51
C ARG A 89 -15.33 -33.22 27.02
N ARG A 90 -14.05 -33.18 26.63
CA ARG A 90 -13.01 -34.10 27.14
C ARG A 90 -12.81 -33.97 28.65
N ARG A 91 -13.15 -32.82 29.25
CA ARG A 91 -13.16 -32.61 30.71
C ARG A 91 -14.48 -32.95 31.38
N GLY A 92 -15.45 -33.49 30.63
CA GLY A 92 -16.77 -33.86 31.15
C GLY A 92 -17.76 -32.69 31.27
N ILE A 93 -17.44 -31.52 30.71
CA ILE A 93 -18.33 -30.35 30.76
C ILE A 93 -19.43 -30.49 29.70
N ALA A 94 -20.68 -30.37 30.11
CA ALA A 94 -21.84 -30.34 29.22
C ALA A 94 -21.79 -29.07 28.34
N THR A 95 -21.31 -29.24 27.11
CA THR A 95 -20.95 -28.11 26.23
C THR A 95 -21.87 -28.00 25.03
N THR A 96 -22.49 -26.83 24.87
CA THR A 96 -23.24 -26.45 23.68
C THR A 96 -22.38 -25.58 22.76
N GLY A 97 -22.16 -26.03 21.53
CA GLY A 97 -21.48 -25.24 20.48
C GLY A 97 -22.48 -24.54 19.58
N VAL A 98 -22.35 -23.23 19.40
CA VAL A 98 -23.31 -22.39 18.65
C VAL A 98 -22.60 -21.72 17.49
N ASP A 99 -23.08 -21.95 16.27
CA ASP A 99 -22.55 -21.28 15.08
C ASP A 99 -23.67 -20.85 14.13
N ALA A 100 -23.53 -19.68 13.51
CA ALA A 100 -24.51 -19.19 12.54
C ALA A 100 -24.45 -19.99 11.23
N SER A 101 -23.31 -20.59 10.91
CA SER A 101 -23.06 -21.28 9.65
C SER A 101 -23.31 -22.78 9.75
N ALA A 102 -24.36 -23.25 9.09
CA ALA A 102 -24.62 -24.69 8.93
C ALA A 102 -23.42 -25.43 8.30
N ARG A 103 -22.70 -24.76 7.40
CA ARG A 103 -21.55 -25.33 6.69
C ARG A 103 -20.35 -25.50 7.63
N VAL A 104 -20.13 -24.57 8.56
CA VAL A 104 -19.08 -24.69 9.59
C VAL A 104 -19.38 -25.89 10.48
N LEU A 105 -20.60 -26.01 10.99
CA LEU A 105 -21.00 -27.15 11.83
C LEU A 105 -20.85 -28.49 11.10
N ASP A 106 -21.29 -28.57 9.85
CA ASP A 106 -21.17 -29.77 9.02
C ASP A 106 -19.69 -30.18 8.84
N LEU A 107 -18.83 -29.24 8.49
CA LEU A 107 -17.41 -29.51 8.28
C LEU A 107 -16.68 -29.82 9.60
N ALA A 108 -17.03 -29.16 10.70
CA ALA A 108 -16.51 -29.43 12.04
C ALA A 108 -16.79 -30.87 12.45
N THR A 109 -18.02 -31.36 12.26
CA THR A 109 -18.37 -32.75 12.57
C THR A 109 -17.67 -33.74 11.64
N ARG A 110 -17.68 -33.50 10.33
CA ARG A 110 -17.11 -34.44 9.35
C ARG A 110 -15.59 -34.53 9.39
N HIS A 111 -14.92 -33.42 9.69
CA HIS A 111 -13.49 -33.28 9.46
C HIS A 111 -12.69 -32.88 10.69
N PHE A 112 -13.31 -32.49 11.81
CA PHE A 112 -12.59 -32.07 13.00
C PHE A 112 -12.97 -32.89 14.25
N GLY A 113 -13.79 -33.94 14.08
CA GLY A 113 -14.15 -34.86 15.16
C GLY A 113 -15.04 -34.21 16.23
N VAL A 114 -15.85 -33.23 15.85
CA VAL A 114 -16.79 -32.57 16.76
C VAL A 114 -18.09 -33.33 16.75
N ASP A 115 -18.48 -33.89 17.90
CA ASP A 115 -19.77 -34.55 18.02
C ASP A 115 -20.92 -33.58 17.72
N ARG A 116 -21.85 -34.02 16.87
CA ARG A 116 -23.00 -33.25 16.43
C ARG A 116 -23.97 -32.99 17.57
N ASP A 117 -24.04 -33.90 18.53
CA ASP A 117 -24.90 -33.74 19.69
C ASP A 117 -24.43 -32.53 20.50
N GLY A 118 -25.37 -31.62 20.80
CA GLY A 118 -25.07 -30.34 21.45
C GLY A 118 -24.49 -29.26 20.53
N LEU A 119 -24.50 -29.42 19.20
CA LEU A 119 -24.26 -28.33 18.26
C LEU A 119 -25.59 -27.67 17.83
N VAL A 120 -25.65 -26.35 17.93
CA VAL A 120 -26.83 -25.55 17.60
C VAL A 120 -26.50 -24.56 16.49
N ARG A 121 -27.28 -24.61 15.41
CA ARG A 121 -27.22 -23.59 14.38
C ARG A 121 -28.10 -22.40 14.77
N ALA A 122 -27.49 -21.32 15.23
CA ALA A 122 -28.21 -20.11 15.60
C ALA A 122 -27.30 -18.88 15.54
N ASP A 123 -27.91 -17.69 15.52
CA ASP A 123 -27.19 -16.47 15.88
C ASP A 123 -26.79 -16.55 17.36
N GLY A 124 -25.52 -16.26 17.66
CA GLY A 124 -24.96 -16.43 19.00
C GLY A 124 -25.64 -15.59 20.09
N LEU A 125 -25.98 -14.34 19.80
CA LEU A 125 -26.65 -13.47 20.78
C LEU A 125 -28.10 -13.90 20.98
N ALA A 126 -28.80 -14.24 19.89
CA ALA A 126 -30.17 -14.74 19.97
C ALA A 126 -30.26 -16.05 20.78
N TYR A 127 -29.30 -16.96 20.57
CA TYR A 127 -29.20 -18.19 21.35
C TYR A 127 -28.94 -17.90 22.83
N LEU A 128 -27.89 -17.11 23.14
CA LEU A 128 -27.56 -16.76 24.53
C LEU A 128 -28.75 -16.11 25.24
N ASN A 129 -29.48 -15.20 24.58
CA ASN A 129 -30.61 -14.54 25.20
C ASN A 129 -31.73 -15.52 25.60
N SER A 130 -31.96 -16.56 24.79
CA SER A 130 -33.01 -17.57 25.01
C SER A 130 -32.56 -18.80 25.81
N SER A 131 -31.24 -19.04 25.96
CA SER A 131 -30.71 -20.21 26.66
C SER A 131 -30.65 -20.04 28.18
N LEU A 132 -30.47 -21.14 28.91
CA LEU A 132 -30.12 -21.05 30.33
C LEU A 132 -28.68 -20.50 30.51
N PRO A 133 -28.38 -19.82 31.62
CA PRO A 133 -27.01 -19.45 31.95
C PRO A 133 -26.12 -20.67 32.14
N THR A 134 -24.87 -20.59 31.66
CA THR A 134 -23.85 -21.63 31.82
C THR A 134 -22.69 -21.15 32.68
N ASP A 135 -21.94 -22.09 33.25
CA ASP A 135 -20.80 -21.77 34.12
C ASP A 135 -19.70 -21.09 33.31
N LEU A 136 -19.39 -21.65 32.13
CA LEU A 136 -18.52 -21.06 31.13
C LEU A 136 -19.32 -20.50 29.95
N THR A 137 -18.96 -19.31 29.50
CA THR A 137 -19.36 -18.79 28.18
C THR A 137 -18.11 -18.40 27.43
N ALA A 138 -17.93 -18.88 26.20
CA ALA A 138 -16.82 -18.53 25.34
C ALA A 138 -17.32 -17.87 24.05
N ILE A 139 -16.77 -16.70 23.72
CA ILE A 139 -17.01 -15.99 22.47
C ILE A 139 -15.73 -16.08 21.63
N ASP A 140 -15.74 -16.97 20.64
CA ASP A 140 -14.66 -17.20 19.67
C ASP A 140 -15.18 -16.97 18.24
N VAL A 141 -15.89 -15.85 18.07
CA VAL A 141 -16.47 -15.47 16.78
C VAL A 141 -15.41 -14.72 16.00
N PHE A 142 -14.93 -15.30 14.91
CA PHE A 142 -14.08 -14.61 13.96
C PHE A 142 -14.49 -14.92 12.52
N ASP A 143 -14.84 -13.88 11.78
CA ASP A 143 -15.08 -13.94 10.34
C ASP A 143 -14.19 -12.94 9.59
N GLY A 144 -13.23 -12.29 10.24
CA GLY A 144 -12.41 -11.25 9.61
C GLY A 144 -13.17 -9.97 9.22
N SER A 145 -14.43 -9.82 9.66
CA SER A 145 -15.31 -8.70 9.31
C SER A 145 -15.65 -7.80 10.51
N GLY A 146 -15.22 -8.20 11.70
CA GLY A 146 -15.46 -7.49 12.96
C GLY A 146 -16.69 -7.99 13.73
N ALA A 147 -17.26 -9.15 13.37
CA ALA A 147 -18.44 -9.73 14.01
C ALA A 147 -18.31 -9.88 15.55
N THR A 148 -17.10 -10.08 16.05
CA THR A 148 -16.78 -10.13 17.48
C THR A 148 -17.22 -8.87 18.23
N TRP A 149 -17.10 -7.69 17.62
CA TRP A 149 -17.38 -6.40 18.27
C TRP A 149 -18.85 -6.22 18.64
N ARG A 150 -19.77 -6.88 17.93
CA ARG A 150 -21.21 -6.87 18.23
C ARG A 150 -21.50 -7.40 19.64
N PHE A 151 -20.65 -8.27 20.18
CA PHE A 151 -20.79 -8.80 21.52
C PHE A 151 -20.33 -7.83 22.63
N LEU A 152 -19.79 -6.66 22.27
CA LEU A 152 -19.34 -5.61 23.20
C LEU A 152 -20.28 -4.38 23.23
N GLU A 153 -21.40 -4.44 22.52
CA GLU A 153 -22.50 -3.49 22.61
C GLU A 153 -23.24 -3.64 23.96
N ASP A 154 -23.87 -2.59 24.47
CA ASP A 154 -24.43 -2.58 25.83
C ASP A 154 -25.45 -3.73 26.07
N ASP A 155 -26.41 -3.91 25.16
CA ASP A 155 -27.41 -4.99 25.27
C ASP A 155 -26.78 -6.39 25.22
N ALA A 156 -25.73 -6.56 24.41
CA ALA A 156 -25.01 -7.82 24.31
C ALA A 156 -24.21 -8.11 25.58
N LEU A 157 -23.59 -7.09 26.18
CA LEU A 157 -22.88 -7.21 27.45
C LEU A 157 -23.83 -7.59 28.59
N ASP A 158 -25.05 -7.04 28.61
CA ASP A 158 -26.08 -7.41 29.58
C ASP A 158 -26.50 -8.88 29.43
N ILE A 159 -26.65 -9.37 28.19
CA ILE A 159 -26.89 -10.78 27.91
C ILE A 159 -25.71 -11.62 28.41
N LEU A 160 -24.48 -11.30 28.02
CA LEU A 160 -23.28 -12.05 28.42
C LEU A 160 -23.15 -12.12 29.94
N ARG A 161 -23.41 -11.00 30.63
CA ARG A 161 -23.39 -10.92 32.08
C ARG A 161 -24.44 -11.81 32.74
N LYS A 162 -25.66 -11.85 32.18
CA LYS A 162 -26.77 -12.66 32.69
C LYS A 162 -26.56 -14.16 32.41
N LYS A 163 -25.87 -14.50 31.32
CA LYS A 163 -25.74 -15.88 30.83
C LYS A 163 -24.45 -16.57 31.23
N THR A 164 -23.51 -15.83 31.81
CA THR A 164 -22.26 -16.38 32.36
C THR A 164 -22.33 -16.42 33.88
N ARG A 165 -22.21 -17.60 34.49
CA ARG A 165 -22.19 -17.73 35.96
C ARG A 165 -20.80 -17.56 36.55
N GLU A 166 -19.79 -18.25 36.03
CA GLU A 166 -18.43 -18.20 36.57
C GLU A 166 -17.50 -17.35 35.71
N LEU A 167 -17.33 -17.71 34.44
CA LEU A 167 -16.25 -17.15 33.62
C LEU A 167 -16.65 -16.96 32.15
N LEU A 168 -16.47 -15.72 31.68
CA LEU A 168 -16.57 -15.37 30.27
C LEU A 168 -15.16 -15.39 29.68
N THR A 169 -14.98 -16.12 28.58
CA THR A 169 -13.78 -16.10 27.77
C THR A 169 -14.11 -15.40 26.45
N PHE A 170 -13.35 -14.38 26.09
CA PHE A 170 -13.63 -13.52 24.94
C PHE A 170 -12.37 -13.34 24.11
N ASN A 171 -12.35 -13.92 22.91
CA ASN A 171 -11.20 -13.82 22.01
C ASN A 171 -11.31 -12.58 21.11
N VAL A 172 -10.24 -11.79 21.02
CA VAL A 172 -10.11 -10.68 20.07
C VAL A 172 -8.82 -10.85 19.27
N VAL A 173 -8.95 -10.83 17.95
CA VAL A 173 -7.79 -10.76 17.05
C VAL A 173 -7.40 -9.28 16.89
N VAL A 174 -6.16 -8.95 17.24
CA VAL A 174 -5.61 -7.59 17.11
C VAL A 174 -4.42 -7.56 16.15
N LEU A 175 -4.29 -6.48 15.39
CA LEU A 175 -3.14 -6.21 14.53
C LEU A 175 -2.19 -5.24 15.27
N ASP A 176 -0.87 -5.46 15.16
CA ASP A 176 0.13 -4.68 15.89
C ASP A 176 -0.06 -3.17 15.71
N ARG A 177 -0.26 -2.48 16.85
CA ARG A 177 -0.49 -1.03 17.10
C ARG A 177 -1.87 -0.60 17.61
N ASP A 178 -2.86 -1.50 17.75
CA ASP A 178 -4.22 -1.07 18.10
C ASP A 178 -4.61 -1.09 19.59
N SER A 179 -5.39 -0.08 20.00
CA SER A 179 -6.08 0.03 21.30
C SER A 179 -7.26 -0.94 21.46
N ALA A 180 -7.46 -1.85 20.51
CA ALA A 180 -8.58 -2.78 20.45
C ALA A 180 -8.71 -3.68 21.69
N ALA A 181 -7.61 -4.30 22.14
CA ALA A 181 -7.65 -5.17 23.32
C ALA A 181 -7.99 -4.39 24.62
N PRO A 182 -7.32 -3.25 24.93
CA PRO A 182 -7.75 -2.37 26.01
C PRO A 182 -9.20 -1.88 25.90
N ALA A 183 -9.67 -1.54 24.70
CA ALA A 183 -11.05 -1.09 24.48
C ALA A 183 -12.07 -2.20 24.74
N ALA A 184 -11.82 -3.42 24.25
CA ALA A 184 -12.66 -4.57 24.52
C ALA A 184 -12.69 -4.90 26.02
N ALA A 185 -11.55 -4.87 26.69
CA ALA A 185 -11.47 -5.07 28.12
C ALA A 185 -12.24 -4.00 28.91
N ALA A 186 -12.14 -2.73 28.51
CA ALA A 186 -12.88 -1.62 29.12
C ALA A 186 -14.39 -1.81 28.96
N ARG A 187 -14.86 -2.28 27.79
CA ARG A 187 -16.27 -2.60 27.56
C ARG A 187 -16.74 -3.74 28.46
N LEU A 188 -15.99 -4.84 28.54
CA LEU A 188 -16.32 -5.94 29.47
C LEU A 188 -16.33 -5.48 30.93
N ALA A 189 -15.40 -4.61 31.32
CA ALA A 189 -15.31 -4.08 32.68
C ALA A 189 -16.53 -3.25 33.11
N THR A 190 -17.37 -2.82 32.16
CA THR A 190 -18.64 -2.16 32.49
C THR A 190 -19.70 -3.10 33.08
N ARG A 191 -19.54 -4.42 32.93
CA ARG A 191 -20.48 -5.44 33.48
C ARG A 191 -19.79 -6.53 34.30
N PHE A 192 -18.48 -6.67 34.15
CA PHE A 192 -17.67 -7.66 34.87
C PHE A 192 -16.68 -6.98 35.81
N ALA A 193 -16.74 -7.33 37.10
CA ALA A 193 -15.90 -6.73 38.13
C ALA A 193 -14.41 -7.04 37.94
N TYR A 194 -14.09 -8.21 37.39
CA TYR A 194 -12.71 -8.63 37.13
C TYR A 194 -12.54 -8.97 35.66
N VAL A 195 -11.67 -8.22 34.98
CA VAL A 195 -11.29 -8.48 33.58
C VAL A 195 -9.76 -8.57 33.49
N ARG A 196 -9.27 -9.65 32.88
CA ARG A 196 -7.83 -9.87 32.63
C ARG A 196 -7.61 -10.40 31.22
N GLY A 197 -6.72 -9.75 30.47
CA GLY A 197 -6.35 -10.17 29.11
C GLY A 197 -4.99 -10.82 29.03
N PHE A 198 -4.83 -11.80 28.14
CA PHE A 198 -3.54 -12.43 27.85
C PHE A 198 -3.33 -12.51 26.34
N ARG A 199 -2.09 -12.28 25.89
CA ARG A 199 -1.70 -12.30 24.48
C ARG A 199 -0.94 -13.59 24.14
N ASP A 200 -1.20 -14.15 22.96
CA ASP A 200 -0.61 -15.41 22.52
C ASP A 200 0.75 -15.29 21.80
N ASN A 201 1.29 -14.08 21.60
CA ASN A 201 2.61 -13.82 21.02
C ASN A 201 3.17 -12.42 21.45
N ASP A 202 4.37 -12.05 20.98
CA ASP A 202 4.99 -10.75 21.24
C ASP A 202 4.45 -9.65 20.31
N LYS A 203 4.38 -8.40 20.80
CA LYS A 203 3.90 -7.16 20.14
C LYS A 203 4.68 -6.71 18.89
N ALA A 204 5.61 -7.52 18.42
CA ALA A 204 6.39 -7.26 17.23
C ALA A 204 6.03 -8.25 16.09
N ALA A 205 5.13 -9.21 16.35
CA ALA A 205 4.88 -10.35 15.48
C ALA A 205 3.66 -10.21 14.54
N GLY A 206 3.00 -9.05 14.45
CA GLY A 206 1.89 -8.82 13.52
C GLY A 206 0.50 -9.06 14.12
N ALA A 207 -0.26 -10.02 13.59
CA ALA A 207 -1.59 -10.38 14.12
C ALA A 207 -1.47 -11.28 15.35
N SER A 208 -2.27 -11.04 16.39
CA SER A 208 -2.23 -11.81 17.64
C SER A 208 -3.62 -12.01 18.22
N ASN A 209 -3.82 -13.11 18.94
CA ASN A 209 -5.01 -13.29 19.75
C ASN A 209 -4.77 -12.69 21.13
N VAL A 210 -5.73 -11.87 21.57
CA VAL A 210 -5.85 -11.45 22.96
C VAL A 210 -7.11 -12.07 23.53
N VAL A 211 -6.92 -12.98 24.49
CA VAL A 211 -8.01 -13.66 25.18
C VAL A 211 -8.28 -12.93 26.49
N LEU A 212 -9.49 -12.39 26.61
CA LEU A 212 -9.98 -11.69 27.79
C LEU A 212 -10.82 -12.67 28.64
N PHE A 213 -10.46 -12.77 29.91
CA PHE A 213 -11.24 -13.46 30.94
C PHE A 213 -11.98 -12.44 31.76
N ALA A 214 -13.30 -12.60 31.86
CA ALA A 214 -14.17 -11.70 32.60
C ALA A 214 -15.05 -12.47 33.59
N SER A 215 -15.08 -12.04 34.84
CA SER A 215 -15.79 -12.70 35.94
C SER A 215 -16.32 -11.69 36.98
N GLN A 216 -17.20 -12.16 37.84
CA GLN A 216 -17.70 -11.38 38.99
C GLN A 216 -16.85 -11.58 40.24
N GLU A 217 -16.26 -12.77 40.37
CA GLU A 217 -15.33 -13.12 41.44
C GLU A 217 -13.88 -12.97 40.95
N PRO A 218 -12.92 -12.68 41.85
CA PRO A 218 -11.50 -12.58 41.50
C PRO A 218 -10.98 -13.84 40.79
N LEU A 219 -10.27 -13.65 39.68
CA LEU A 219 -9.61 -14.74 38.98
C LEU A 219 -8.45 -15.31 39.82
N LYS A 220 -8.49 -16.61 40.11
CA LYS A 220 -7.44 -17.33 40.85
C LYS A 220 -6.28 -17.70 39.92
N LEU A 221 -5.49 -16.69 39.55
CA LEU A 221 -4.42 -16.81 38.54
C LEU A 221 -3.25 -17.70 38.99
N ASP A 222 -3.06 -17.89 40.29
CA ASP A 222 -2.11 -18.86 40.86
C ASP A 222 -2.33 -20.28 40.35
N ARG A 223 -3.58 -20.61 39.98
CA ARG A 223 -3.94 -21.91 39.38
C ARG A 223 -3.36 -22.08 37.98
N LEU A 224 -3.09 -21.01 37.25
CA LEU A 224 -2.52 -21.11 35.91
C LEU A 224 -1.09 -21.67 35.92
N ALA A 225 -0.37 -21.57 37.04
CA ALA A 225 0.90 -22.29 37.23
C ALA A 225 0.72 -23.82 37.22
N ARG A 226 -0.51 -24.31 37.36
CA ARG A 226 -0.91 -25.72 37.28
C ARG A 226 -1.36 -26.13 35.87
N LEU A 227 -1.27 -25.26 34.85
CA LEU A 227 -1.33 -25.70 33.45
C LEU A 227 -0.21 -26.72 33.21
N ARG A 228 -0.55 -28.00 33.38
CA ARG A 228 0.23 -29.14 32.92
C ARG A 228 -0.64 -29.88 31.90
N ALA A 229 -0.45 -29.57 30.62
CA ALA A 229 -0.67 -30.48 29.48
C ALA A 229 -0.68 -29.67 28.18
N VAL A 230 0.38 -29.77 27.38
CA VAL A 230 0.47 -30.63 26.18
C VAL A 230 1.97 -30.87 25.99
N ASP A 231 2.40 -32.10 25.73
CA ASP A 231 3.81 -32.54 25.75
C ASP A 231 4.73 -31.83 24.73
N ASP A 232 4.26 -30.83 23.98
CA ASP A 232 5.10 -30.08 23.05
C ASP A 232 4.77 -28.59 22.88
N VAL A 233 4.51 -27.86 23.98
CA VAL A 233 4.47 -26.38 23.91
C VAL A 233 5.40 -25.73 24.93
N SER A 234 6.69 -26.02 24.76
CA SER A 234 7.78 -25.41 25.55
C SER A 234 7.76 -23.88 25.55
N TRP A 235 7.19 -23.25 24.52
CA TRP A 235 7.05 -21.79 24.39
C TRP A 235 6.05 -21.19 25.38
N VAL A 236 4.87 -21.78 25.56
CA VAL A 236 3.82 -21.28 26.48
C VAL A 236 4.34 -21.26 27.91
N ARG A 237 5.01 -22.34 28.33
CA ARG A 237 5.60 -22.45 29.66
C ARG A 237 6.76 -21.47 29.89
N LYS A 238 7.59 -21.22 28.87
CA LYS A 238 8.71 -20.25 28.93
C LYS A 238 8.25 -18.79 28.94
N ASN A 239 7.07 -18.48 28.38
CA ASN A 239 6.61 -17.11 28.18
C ASN A 239 5.36 -16.74 29.01
N PHE A 240 4.82 -17.66 29.82
CA PHE A 240 3.67 -17.42 30.69
C PHE A 240 3.83 -16.20 31.61
N VAL A 241 5.05 -15.97 32.14
CA VAL A 241 5.38 -14.83 33.03
C VAL A 241 5.57 -13.52 32.25
N ARG A 242 5.73 -13.59 30.92
CA ARG A 242 5.94 -12.44 30.02
C ARG A 242 4.67 -11.97 29.33
N TRP A 243 3.53 -12.60 29.58
CA TRP A 243 2.27 -12.20 28.98
C TRP A 243 1.89 -10.80 29.47
N GLU A 244 1.84 -9.87 28.53
CA GLU A 244 1.32 -8.55 28.82
C GLU A 244 -0.16 -8.65 29.18
N VAL A 245 -0.50 -8.13 30.35
CA VAL A 245 -1.83 -8.26 30.94
C VAL A 245 -2.60 -6.96 30.78
N VAL A 246 -3.76 -7.02 30.13
CA VAL A 246 -4.75 -5.95 30.22
C VAL A 246 -5.42 -6.02 31.58
N ARG A 247 -5.25 -4.98 32.41
CA ARG A 247 -5.87 -4.86 33.73
C ARG A 247 -6.82 -3.70 33.73
N CYS A 248 -8.05 -3.96 34.14
CA CYS A 248 -9.04 -2.92 34.41
C CYS A 248 -9.29 -2.84 35.91
N GLU A 249 -9.18 -1.64 36.47
CA GLU A 249 -9.54 -1.27 37.84
C GLU A 249 -10.38 0.02 37.76
N ASP A 250 -11.54 0.04 38.41
CA ASP A 250 -12.47 1.19 38.44
C ASP A 250 -12.78 1.84 37.08
N GLY A 251 -12.91 1.00 36.03
CA GLY A 251 -13.20 1.45 34.67
C GLY A 251 -12.02 2.02 33.89
N VAL A 252 -10.82 2.10 34.51
CA VAL A 252 -9.57 2.49 33.86
C VAL A 252 -8.76 1.24 33.54
N CYS A 253 -8.56 0.98 32.25
CA CYS A 253 -7.77 -0.16 31.80
C CYS A 253 -6.35 0.26 31.42
N SER A 254 -5.35 -0.33 32.08
CA SER A 254 -3.93 -0.17 31.80
C SER A 254 -3.31 -1.52 31.41
N GLY A 255 -2.18 -1.50 30.71
CA GLY A 255 -1.55 -2.74 30.22
C GLY A 255 -2.05 -3.21 28.86
N ALA A 256 -1.86 -2.36 27.85
CA ALA A 256 -1.25 -2.81 26.61
C ALA A 256 -0.21 -1.79 26.11
N THR A 257 0.25 -0.90 27.00
CA THR A 257 1.26 0.17 26.79
C THR A 257 1.67 0.72 28.17
N GLY A 258 2.90 0.42 28.64
CA GLY A 258 3.57 1.11 29.76
C GLY A 258 3.73 0.30 31.06
N GLY A 259 4.91 0.16 31.67
CA GLY A 259 6.22 0.71 31.35
C GLY A 259 7.34 0.16 32.25
N LEU A 260 8.58 0.30 31.79
CA LEU A 260 9.80 0.42 32.61
C LEU A 260 10.66 1.51 31.96
N GLY A 261 11.34 2.27 32.81
CA GLY A 261 11.80 3.65 32.57
C GLY A 261 12.81 3.89 31.44
N ASP A 262 12.91 5.19 31.18
CA ASP A 262 13.63 5.92 30.15
C ASP A 262 15.15 5.67 30.01
N ALA A 263 15.62 6.04 28.81
CA ALA A 263 16.93 6.62 28.47
C ALA A 263 18.18 5.71 28.35
N PHE A 264 18.13 4.44 28.75
CA PHE A 264 19.22 3.49 28.46
C PHE A 264 18.95 2.69 27.17
N TYR A 265 17.69 2.32 26.91
CA TYR A 265 17.33 1.43 25.81
C TYR A 265 17.37 2.12 24.43
N ASP A 266 17.04 3.41 24.33
CA ASP A 266 17.11 4.15 23.05
C ASP A 266 18.54 4.25 22.50
N ARG A 267 19.56 4.25 23.37
CA ARG A 267 20.98 4.28 22.94
C ARG A 267 21.50 2.92 22.50
N GLN A 268 20.99 1.83 23.09
CA GLN A 268 21.42 0.48 22.74
C GLN A 268 20.63 -0.08 21.54
N VAL A 269 19.35 0.31 21.42
CA VAL A 269 18.50 -0.02 20.27
C VAL A 269 18.94 0.72 19.01
N ALA A 270 19.42 1.96 19.07
CA ALA A 270 19.99 2.61 17.88
C ALA A 270 21.27 1.92 17.35
N ALA A 271 22.01 1.24 18.23
CA ALA A 271 23.20 0.47 17.87
C ALA A 271 22.86 -0.95 17.36
N GLU A 272 21.88 -1.62 17.98
CA GLU A 272 21.44 -2.95 17.55
C GLU A 272 20.41 -2.95 16.40
N LEU A 273 19.65 -1.88 16.17
CA LEU A 273 18.78 -1.73 14.99
C LEU A 273 19.56 -1.65 13.66
N ARG A 274 20.87 -1.35 13.72
CA ARG A 274 21.74 -1.46 12.54
C ARG A 274 22.14 -2.90 12.24
N VAL A 275 22.07 -3.80 13.22
CA VAL A 275 22.39 -5.23 13.07
C VAL A 275 21.12 -6.07 12.88
N ALA A 276 19.99 -5.67 13.49
CA ALA A 276 18.70 -6.37 13.48
C ALA A 276 17.74 -5.96 12.35
N SER A 277 18.12 -5.04 11.45
CA SER A 277 17.30 -4.67 10.27
C SER A 277 17.31 -5.71 9.14
N ARG A 278 17.72 -6.95 9.41
CA ARG A 278 17.46 -8.12 8.57
C ARG A 278 16.42 -9.01 9.25
N ALA A 279 15.18 -8.53 9.32
CA ALA A 279 14.07 -9.25 9.92
C ALA A 279 13.59 -10.42 9.03
N HIS A 280 13.34 -11.57 9.67
CA HIS A 280 12.78 -12.79 9.09
C HIS A 280 11.38 -12.55 8.48
N VAL A 281 11.26 -13.01 7.24
CA VAL A 281 10.03 -13.23 6.47
C VAL A 281 9.75 -14.75 6.54
N PRO A 282 8.49 -15.26 6.58
CA PRO A 282 8.23 -16.66 6.91
C PRO A 282 8.90 -17.64 5.94
N ASP A 283 9.54 -18.70 6.46
CA ASP A 283 10.36 -19.73 5.77
C ASP A 283 9.64 -20.58 4.69
N SER A 284 8.57 -20.09 4.06
CA SER A 284 8.03 -20.74 2.85
C SER A 284 7.25 -19.81 1.92
N PHE A 285 7.30 -18.50 2.10
CA PHE A 285 6.89 -17.61 1.01
C PHE A 285 8.15 -17.09 0.31
N PRO A 286 8.31 -17.39 -1.00
CA PRO A 286 9.59 -17.26 -1.67
C PRO A 286 9.84 -15.79 -2.05
N TRP A 287 9.83 -14.87 -1.10
CA TRP A 287 10.00 -13.44 -1.38
C TRP A 287 11.40 -13.15 -1.92
N LEU A 288 12.40 -13.89 -1.45
CA LEU A 288 13.75 -13.80 -1.99
C LEU A 288 13.82 -14.39 -3.37
N GLU A 289 13.18 -15.52 -3.64
CA GLU A 289 13.19 -16.16 -4.95
C GLU A 289 12.28 -15.41 -5.94
N LEU A 290 11.23 -14.73 -5.48
CA LEU A 290 10.41 -13.81 -6.28
C LEU A 290 11.13 -12.49 -6.51
N ALA A 291 11.83 -11.95 -5.52
CA ALA A 291 12.67 -10.77 -5.70
C ALA A 291 13.85 -11.09 -6.63
N TRP A 292 14.49 -12.25 -6.46
CA TRP A 292 15.54 -12.75 -7.35
C TRP A 292 14.97 -13.05 -8.73
N ALA A 293 13.84 -13.71 -8.85
CA ALA A 293 13.17 -13.93 -10.14
C ALA A 293 12.78 -12.60 -10.79
N TYR A 294 12.37 -11.60 -10.00
CA TYR A 294 12.07 -10.26 -10.51
C TYR A 294 13.33 -9.48 -10.89
N LEU A 295 14.44 -9.60 -10.16
CA LEU A 295 15.73 -9.01 -10.52
C LEU A 295 16.35 -9.70 -11.74
N VAL A 296 16.26 -11.02 -11.81
CA VAL A 296 16.61 -11.82 -12.99
C VAL A 296 15.73 -11.43 -14.16
N TRP A 297 14.42 -11.26 -13.96
CA TRP A 297 13.52 -10.73 -14.96
C TRP A 297 13.93 -9.32 -15.40
N MET A 298 14.23 -8.41 -14.48
CA MET A 298 14.71 -7.06 -14.77
C MET A 298 16.02 -7.07 -15.56
N TRP A 299 16.94 -8.00 -15.25
CA TRP A 299 18.20 -8.19 -15.95
C TRP A 299 17.99 -8.78 -17.35
N LEU A 300 17.20 -9.86 -17.47
CA LEU A 300 16.83 -10.50 -18.74
C LEU A 300 16.09 -9.54 -19.66
N THR A 301 15.26 -8.67 -19.09
CA THR A 301 14.49 -7.67 -19.83
C THR A 301 15.17 -6.31 -19.88
N ASP A 302 16.38 -6.14 -19.30
CA ASP A 302 17.14 -4.88 -19.33
C ASP A 302 17.29 -4.33 -20.75
N PRO A 303 17.53 -5.15 -21.80
CA PRO A 303 17.57 -4.67 -23.17
C PRO A 303 16.31 -3.92 -23.63
N LEU A 304 15.13 -4.17 -23.01
CA LEU A 304 13.87 -3.50 -23.35
C LEU A 304 13.93 -1.98 -23.16
N LYS A 305 14.75 -1.47 -22.23
CA LYS A 305 14.94 -0.02 -22.04
C LYS A 305 15.56 0.66 -23.27
N SER A 306 16.23 -0.13 -24.13
CA SER A 306 16.85 0.28 -25.39
C SER A 306 16.22 -0.33 -26.65
N ALA A 307 15.09 -1.03 -26.50
CA ALA A 307 14.42 -1.68 -27.63
C ALA A 307 13.67 -0.67 -28.50
N THR A 308 13.79 -0.78 -29.81
CA THR A 308 12.98 0.00 -30.77
C THR A 308 11.56 -0.57 -30.86
N ALA A 309 11.47 -1.90 -30.81
CA ALA A 309 10.23 -2.65 -30.74
C ALA A 309 9.41 -2.29 -29.49
N HIS A 310 8.10 -2.42 -29.64
CA HIS A 310 7.15 -2.21 -28.56
C HIS A 310 7.05 -3.46 -27.69
N VAL A 311 6.82 -3.29 -26.38
CA VAL A 311 6.49 -4.40 -25.48
C VAL A 311 4.99 -4.73 -25.69
N PRO A 312 4.61 -5.94 -26.09
CA PRO A 312 3.20 -6.28 -26.33
C PRO A 312 2.35 -6.10 -25.05
N GLY A 313 1.12 -5.59 -25.21
CA GLY A 313 0.21 -5.34 -24.07
C GLY A 313 -0.60 -4.03 -24.15
N ARG A 314 -1.26 -3.75 -25.28
CA ARG A 314 -2.15 -2.57 -25.41
C ARG A 314 -3.26 -2.52 -24.33
N PRO A 315 -3.93 -3.62 -23.97
CA PRO A 315 -4.97 -3.59 -22.92
C PRO A 315 -4.39 -3.22 -21.55
N ILE A 316 -3.23 -3.79 -21.18
CA ILE A 316 -2.58 -3.51 -19.90
C ILE A 316 -2.17 -2.04 -19.81
N ALA A 317 -1.62 -1.49 -20.89
CA ALA A 317 -1.24 -0.09 -20.93
C ALA A 317 -2.44 0.87 -20.82
N GLU A 318 -3.57 0.54 -21.46
CA GLU A 318 -4.78 1.36 -21.35
C GLU A 318 -5.39 1.26 -19.96
N VAL A 319 -5.38 0.07 -19.33
CA VAL A 319 -5.78 -0.11 -17.93
C VAL A 319 -4.88 0.72 -17.01
N CYS A 320 -3.55 0.60 -17.13
CA CYS A 320 -2.61 1.40 -16.34
C CYS A 320 -2.92 2.89 -16.50
N ARG A 321 -3.09 3.37 -17.75
CA ARG A 321 -3.45 4.76 -18.04
C ARG A 321 -4.74 5.18 -17.33
N LEU A 322 -5.83 4.43 -17.50
CA LEU A 322 -7.14 4.75 -16.88
C LEU A 322 -7.07 4.73 -15.35
N THR A 323 -6.35 3.77 -14.76
CA THR A 323 -6.12 3.71 -13.31
C THR A 323 -5.39 4.96 -12.82
N PHE A 324 -4.33 5.41 -13.51
CA PHE A 324 -3.63 6.63 -13.13
C PHE A 324 -4.45 7.91 -13.33
N LEU A 325 -5.30 7.96 -14.37
CA LEU A 325 -6.26 9.04 -14.55
C LEU A 325 -7.23 9.13 -13.36
N ALA A 326 -7.77 7.99 -12.95
CA ALA A 326 -8.67 7.90 -11.80
C ALA A 326 -7.97 8.32 -10.50
N ILE A 327 -6.75 7.84 -10.27
CA ILE A 327 -5.94 8.21 -9.10
C ILE A 327 -5.65 9.73 -9.11
N GLY A 328 -5.22 10.30 -10.23
CA GLY A 328 -4.98 11.73 -10.35
C GLY A 328 -6.24 12.57 -10.09
N ALA A 329 -7.39 12.14 -10.61
CA ALA A 329 -8.68 12.79 -10.37
C ALA A 329 -9.09 12.73 -8.89
N LEU A 330 -8.87 11.60 -8.21
CA LEU A 330 -9.10 11.45 -6.76
C LEU A 330 -8.26 12.45 -5.94
N PHE A 331 -7.04 12.74 -6.38
CA PHE A 331 -6.18 13.74 -5.74
C PHE A 331 -6.49 15.18 -6.15
N GLY A 332 -7.44 15.39 -7.07
CA GLY A 332 -7.90 16.71 -7.50
C GLY A 332 -7.08 17.32 -8.63
N LEU A 333 -6.34 16.50 -9.38
CA LEU A 333 -5.69 16.90 -10.62
C LEU A 333 -6.70 16.92 -11.76
N ARG A 334 -6.78 18.05 -12.46
CA ARG A 334 -7.69 18.24 -13.60
C ARG A 334 -6.87 18.32 -14.87
N TRP A 335 -7.11 17.39 -15.78
CA TRP A 335 -6.30 17.21 -16.98
C TRP A 335 -7.04 17.71 -18.22
N ARG A 336 -6.36 18.47 -19.07
CA ARG A 336 -6.88 18.92 -20.36
C ARG A 336 -5.80 18.86 -21.43
N PHE A 337 -6.21 18.48 -22.64
CA PHE A 337 -5.35 18.51 -23.82
C PHE A 337 -5.87 19.56 -24.79
N VAL A 338 -4.96 20.36 -25.32
CA VAL A 338 -5.24 21.34 -26.37
C VAL A 338 -4.27 21.04 -27.50
N VAL A 339 -4.83 20.75 -28.67
CA VAL A 339 -4.07 20.46 -29.88
C VAL A 339 -4.37 21.62 -30.83
N GLU A 340 -3.39 22.48 -31.09
CA GLU A 340 -3.61 23.65 -31.96
C GLU A 340 -3.76 23.25 -33.44
N LYS A 341 -3.02 22.21 -33.85
CA LYS A 341 -3.09 21.55 -35.17
C LYS A 341 -2.80 20.07 -34.97
N ASP A 342 -3.20 19.25 -35.94
CA ASP A 342 -3.00 17.80 -35.88
C ASP A 342 -1.58 17.41 -35.43
N LEU A 343 -1.52 16.34 -34.65
CA LEU A 343 -0.23 15.80 -34.20
C LEU A 343 0.62 15.47 -35.44
N PRO A 344 1.95 15.67 -35.37
CA PRO A 344 2.83 15.35 -36.47
C PRO A 344 2.60 13.90 -36.90
N PRO A 345 2.62 13.60 -38.21
CA PRO A 345 2.60 12.24 -38.66
C PRO A 345 3.80 11.49 -38.05
N PRO A 346 3.59 10.26 -37.56
CA PRO A 346 4.63 9.49 -36.91
C PRO A 346 5.84 9.31 -37.83
N GLY A 347 7.04 9.42 -37.26
CA GLY A 347 8.31 9.28 -37.99
C GLY A 347 9.48 9.85 -37.19
N ARG A 348 10.63 10.04 -37.84
CA ARG A 348 11.83 10.60 -37.19
C ARG A 348 11.61 12.04 -36.70
N ALA A 349 11.38 12.19 -35.40
CA ALA A 349 11.09 13.47 -34.78
C ALA A 349 11.46 13.49 -33.28
N ILE A 350 11.72 14.67 -32.75
CA ILE A 350 11.92 14.95 -31.34
C ILE A 350 10.84 15.92 -30.89
N VAL A 351 10.01 15.49 -29.94
CA VAL A 351 9.00 16.31 -29.29
C VAL A 351 9.57 16.80 -27.96
N CYS A 352 9.82 18.10 -27.89
CA CYS A 352 10.31 18.76 -26.68
C CYS A 352 9.13 19.08 -25.77
N CYS A 353 9.03 18.37 -24.65
CA CYS A 353 8.02 18.57 -23.62
C CYS A 353 8.56 19.51 -22.54
N SER A 354 7.98 20.69 -22.39
CA SER A 354 8.40 21.69 -21.40
C SER A 354 7.24 22.13 -20.51
N PRO A 355 7.43 22.45 -19.22
CA PRO A 355 8.63 22.20 -18.42
C PRO A 355 8.75 20.72 -17.99
N HIS A 356 9.92 20.31 -17.50
CA HIS A 356 10.07 19.08 -16.72
C HIS A 356 9.41 19.18 -15.34
N GLY A 357 9.39 20.38 -14.75
CA GLY A 357 8.95 20.61 -13.39
C GLY A 357 9.75 19.83 -12.35
N THR A 358 9.25 19.81 -11.12
CA THR A 358 9.89 19.08 -10.01
C THR A 358 9.85 17.57 -10.19
N TYR A 359 8.75 17.08 -10.75
CA TYR A 359 8.61 15.73 -11.27
C TYR A 359 7.88 15.87 -12.61
N PRO A 360 8.30 15.15 -13.67
CA PRO A 360 7.71 15.28 -15.00
C PRO A 360 6.40 14.50 -15.08
N ILE A 361 5.45 14.82 -14.20
CA ILE A 361 4.14 14.19 -14.04
C ILE A 361 3.36 14.27 -15.34
N ALA A 362 3.34 15.44 -15.98
CA ALA A 362 2.82 15.64 -17.32
C ALA A 362 3.34 14.58 -18.29
N SER A 363 4.67 14.43 -18.33
CA SER A 363 5.32 13.57 -19.31
C SER A 363 5.10 12.09 -18.98
N LEU A 364 5.18 11.71 -17.70
CA LEU A 364 5.07 10.34 -17.18
C LEU A 364 3.65 9.74 -17.30
N PHE A 365 2.62 10.54 -17.03
CA PHE A 365 1.24 10.04 -16.93
C PHE A 365 0.41 10.33 -18.18
N PHE A 366 0.81 11.31 -18.99
CA PHE A 366 0.01 11.74 -20.13
C PHE A 366 0.79 11.84 -21.41
N GLY A 367 2.00 12.38 -21.39
CA GLY A 367 2.90 12.37 -22.55
C GLY A 367 3.06 10.95 -23.10
N ILE A 368 3.71 10.06 -22.35
CA ILE A 368 4.01 8.69 -22.81
C ILE A 368 2.74 7.93 -23.28
N PRO A 369 1.64 7.91 -22.50
CA PRO A 369 0.45 7.14 -22.87
C PRO A 369 -0.35 7.76 -24.01
N HIS A 370 -0.54 9.08 -24.02
CA HIS A 370 -1.33 9.78 -25.04
C HIS A 370 -0.64 9.74 -26.40
N PHE A 371 0.68 10.01 -26.42
CA PHE A 371 1.47 9.87 -27.63
C PHE A 371 1.39 8.44 -28.16
N ARG A 372 1.46 7.43 -27.31
CA ARG A 372 1.31 6.04 -27.78
C ARG A 372 -0.07 5.74 -28.35
N CYS A 373 -1.14 6.17 -27.69
CA CYS A 373 -2.51 5.83 -28.10
C CYS A 373 -2.90 6.49 -29.43
N LYS A 374 -2.42 7.72 -29.69
CA LYS A 374 -2.68 8.42 -30.95
C LYS A 374 -1.62 8.16 -32.02
N THR A 375 -0.39 7.86 -31.62
CA THR A 375 0.78 7.69 -32.51
C THR A 375 1.71 6.58 -31.98
N PRO A 376 1.49 5.30 -32.33
CA PRO A 376 2.17 4.15 -31.72
C PRO A 376 3.70 4.09 -31.96
N ARG A 377 4.24 4.98 -32.80
CA ARG A 377 5.68 5.15 -33.06
C ARG A 377 6.39 6.14 -32.12
N VAL A 378 5.70 6.72 -31.16
CA VAL A 378 6.34 7.60 -30.17
C VAL A 378 6.94 6.79 -29.02
N ARG A 379 8.10 7.22 -28.51
CA ARG A 379 8.75 6.73 -27.30
C ARG A 379 9.12 7.91 -26.42
N ALA A 380 8.72 7.92 -25.16
CA ALA A 380 9.20 8.93 -24.23
C ALA A 380 10.60 8.58 -23.73
N ALA A 381 11.49 9.55 -23.66
CA ALA A 381 12.83 9.41 -23.13
C ALA A 381 12.81 9.72 -21.63
N ALA A 382 13.15 8.73 -20.81
CA ALA A 382 13.19 8.84 -19.36
C ALA A 382 14.61 8.62 -18.82
N ALA A 383 14.94 9.22 -17.68
CA ALA A 383 16.25 9.10 -17.08
C ALA A 383 16.60 7.64 -16.75
N SER A 384 17.85 7.25 -17.00
CA SER A 384 18.35 5.88 -16.79
C SER A 384 18.04 5.34 -15.40
N ILE A 385 18.15 6.19 -14.38
CA ILE A 385 17.93 5.81 -12.98
C ILE A 385 16.53 5.22 -12.75
N LEU A 386 15.52 5.69 -13.49
CA LEU A 386 14.13 5.23 -13.33
C LEU A 386 13.93 3.79 -13.81
N PHE A 387 14.79 3.27 -14.70
CA PHE A 387 14.77 1.88 -15.14
C PHE A 387 15.46 0.93 -14.16
N TYR A 388 16.07 1.44 -13.10
CA TYR A 388 16.58 0.64 -11.99
C TYR A 388 15.62 0.61 -10.79
N VAL A 389 14.54 1.39 -10.82
CA VAL A 389 13.51 1.40 -9.77
C VAL A 389 12.45 0.32 -10.08
N PRO A 390 12.32 -0.73 -9.24
CA PRO A 390 11.29 -1.77 -9.38
C PRO A 390 9.88 -1.20 -9.56
N VAL A 391 9.02 -1.90 -10.29
CA VAL A 391 7.63 -1.52 -10.60
C VAL A 391 7.50 -0.26 -11.47
N LEU A 392 8.17 0.85 -11.12
CA LEU A 392 8.23 2.06 -11.94
C LEU A 392 8.84 1.76 -13.32
N ARG A 393 9.91 0.95 -13.36
CA ARG A 393 10.48 0.43 -14.60
C ARG A 393 9.43 -0.28 -15.46
N GLU A 394 8.66 -1.19 -14.89
CA GLU A 394 7.65 -1.95 -15.64
C GLU A 394 6.57 -1.01 -16.18
N TYR A 395 6.11 -0.07 -15.35
CA TYR A 395 5.18 0.97 -15.79
C TYR A 395 5.76 1.75 -16.98
N LEU A 396 7.00 2.24 -16.88
CA LEU A 396 7.67 2.99 -17.93
C LEU A 396 7.79 2.17 -19.23
N LEU A 397 8.25 0.93 -19.14
CA LEU A 397 8.38 0.04 -20.30
C LEU A 397 7.05 -0.29 -20.94
N VAL A 398 6.03 -0.61 -20.11
CA VAL A 398 4.65 -0.86 -20.53
C VAL A 398 4.11 0.37 -21.22
N MET A 399 4.29 1.59 -20.69
CA MET A 399 3.80 2.81 -21.32
C MET A 399 4.56 3.17 -22.60
N GLY A 400 5.75 2.59 -22.83
CA GLY A 400 6.55 2.80 -24.04
C GLY A 400 7.71 3.78 -23.87
N ALA A 401 8.08 4.07 -22.62
CA ALA A 401 9.26 4.87 -22.29
C ALA A 401 10.55 4.09 -22.59
N ARG A 402 11.61 4.82 -22.92
CA ARG A 402 12.95 4.30 -23.22
C ARG A 402 13.99 5.13 -22.51
N GLU A 403 15.14 4.53 -22.28
CA GLU A 403 16.26 5.17 -21.59
C GLU A 403 16.80 6.36 -22.40
N ALA A 404 16.97 7.52 -21.75
CA ALA A 404 17.43 8.77 -22.36
C ALA A 404 18.96 8.85 -22.53
N THR A 405 19.62 7.78 -23.01
CA THR A 405 21.06 7.82 -23.35
C THR A 405 21.26 8.23 -24.80
N LYS A 406 22.32 8.99 -25.10
CA LYS A 406 22.65 9.44 -26.47
C LYS A 406 22.57 8.31 -27.50
N LYS A 407 23.21 7.17 -27.20
CA LYS A 407 23.22 5.97 -28.06
C LYS A 407 21.81 5.42 -28.31
N ASN A 408 20.96 5.40 -27.29
CA ASN A 408 19.60 4.89 -27.43
C ASN A 408 18.70 5.87 -28.20
N LEU A 409 18.82 7.17 -27.95
CA LEU A 409 18.07 8.18 -28.71
C LEU A 409 18.46 8.16 -30.19
N GLU A 410 19.75 8.01 -30.51
CA GLU A 410 20.22 7.83 -31.88
C GLU A 410 19.59 6.59 -32.54
N LYS A 411 19.62 5.44 -31.84
CA LYS A 411 19.02 4.18 -32.29
C LYS A 411 17.51 4.30 -32.55
N LEU A 412 16.77 5.01 -31.69
CA LEU A 412 15.33 5.22 -31.85
C LEU A 412 15.02 6.08 -33.07
N LEU A 413 15.79 7.16 -33.31
CA LEU A 413 15.64 8.01 -34.50
C LEU A 413 16.03 7.26 -35.79
N ASP A 414 17.05 6.40 -35.74
CA ASP A 414 17.44 5.56 -36.87
C ASP A 414 16.33 4.57 -37.25
N ALA A 415 15.57 4.10 -36.26
CA ALA A 415 14.37 3.29 -36.45
C ALA A 415 13.11 4.08 -36.86
N ASP A 416 13.25 5.35 -37.27
CA ASP A 416 12.16 6.22 -37.71
C ASP A 416 11.07 6.42 -36.63
N LEU A 417 11.49 6.44 -35.36
CA LEU A 417 10.60 6.68 -34.22
C LEU A 417 10.61 8.15 -33.82
N THR A 418 9.51 8.58 -33.22
CA THR A 418 9.39 9.89 -32.59
C THR A 418 9.78 9.77 -31.12
N ILE A 419 10.57 10.72 -30.61
CA ILE A 419 11.03 10.74 -29.22
C ILE A 419 10.41 11.91 -28.49
N ALA A 420 9.73 11.69 -27.37
CA ALA A 420 9.30 12.76 -26.47
C ALA A 420 10.30 12.94 -25.34
N ILE A 421 10.86 14.15 -25.14
CA ILE A 421 11.91 14.41 -24.16
C ILE A 421 11.76 15.78 -23.52
N ASN A 422 12.12 15.91 -22.23
CA ASN A 422 12.20 17.20 -21.56
C ASN A 422 13.60 17.81 -21.73
N PRO A 423 13.76 18.95 -22.43
CA PRO A 423 15.09 19.45 -22.80
C PRO A 423 15.98 19.86 -21.63
N GLY A 424 15.41 20.40 -20.55
CA GLY A 424 16.17 20.84 -19.39
C GLY A 424 16.46 19.77 -18.35
N GLY A 425 15.69 18.68 -18.36
CA GLY A 425 15.88 17.52 -17.48
C GLY A 425 16.16 17.91 -16.02
N LEU A 426 17.33 17.49 -15.52
CA LEU A 426 17.73 17.69 -14.13
C LEU A 426 17.88 19.16 -13.72
N HIS A 427 18.27 20.07 -14.63
CA HIS A 427 18.38 21.50 -14.30
C HIS A 427 17.00 22.12 -14.07
N GLU A 428 16.02 21.80 -14.92
CA GLU A 428 14.63 22.22 -14.69
C GLU A 428 14.08 21.66 -13.39
N MET A 429 14.45 20.44 -13.02
CA MET A 429 14.01 19.81 -11.77
C MET A 429 14.50 20.53 -10.50
N VAL A 430 15.76 20.99 -10.50
CA VAL A 430 16.38 21.69 -9.36
C VAL A 430 15.85 23.12 -9.23
N HIS A 431 15.62 23.79 -10.35
CA HIS A 431 15.19 25.18 -10.42
C HIS A 431 13.67 25.36 -10.56
N ALA A 432 12.91 24.26 -10.49
CA ALA A 432 11.46 24.28 -10.55
C ALA A 432 10.90 25.22 -9.48
N SER A 433 9.97 26.09 -9.90
CA SER A 433 9.38 27.13 -9.06
C SER A 433 7.88 27.15 -9.28
N SER A 434 7.09 26.91 -8.24
CA SER A 434 5.63 26.99 -8.34
C SER A 434 5.12 28.40 -8.66
N ASP A 435 5.91 29.43 -8.38
CA ASP A 435 5.55 30.83 -8.57
C ASP A 435 6.09 31.47 -9.86
N GLN A 436 6.92 30.75 -10.64
CA GLN A 436 7.50 31.27 -11.88
C GLN A 436 7.86 30.16 -12.88
N GLU A 437 7.53 30.38 -14.15
CA GLU A 437 7.91 29.49 -15.23
C GLU A 437 9.36 29.75 -15.69
N ARG A 438 10.25 28.80 -15.38
CA ARG A 438 11.65 28.82 -15.81
C ARG A 438 11.99 27.53 -16.54
N LEU A 439 12.51 27.67 -17.76
CA LEU A 439 13.00 26.56 -18.56
C LEU A 439 14.51 26.64 -18.69
N PHE A 440 15.13 25.47 -18.68
CA PHE A 440 16.55 25.34 -18.86
C PHE A 440 16.83 24.49 -20.09
N VAL A 441 17.89 24.82 -20.80
CA VAL A 441 18.43 23.97 -21.86
C VAL A 441 19.88 23.69 -21.54
N GLN A 442 20.34 22.46 -21.75
CA GLN A 442 21.72 22.09 -21.49
C GLN A 442 22.70 22.94 -22.33
N LYS A 443 23.79 23.40 -21.73
CA LYS A 443 24.88 24.14 -22.39
C LYS A 443 25.34 23.53 -23.71
N ASN A 444 25.47 22.20 -23.73
CA ASN A 444 25.96 21.47 -24.89
C ASN A 444 24.93 21.30 -26.01
N LEU A 445 23.70 21.83 -25.87
CA LEU A 445 22.63 21.78 -26.88
C LEU A 445 22.43 20.40 -27.52
N GLY A 446 22.66 19.33 -26.75
CA GLY A 446 22.82 17.98 -27.27
C GLY A 446 21.61 17.45 -28.03
N ILE A 447 20.40 17.87 -27.64
CA ILE A 447 19.15 17.50 -28.31
C ILE A 447 19.07 18.13 -29.72
N PHE A 448 19.48 19.39 -29.87
CA PHE A 448 19.51 20.08 -31.17
C PHE A 448 20.61 19.51 -32.08
N LYS A 449 21.80 19.26 -31.52
CA LYS A 449 22.88 18.53 -32.22
C LYS A 449 22.44 17.14 -32.68
N LEU A 450 21.62 16.46 -31.89
CA LEU A 450 21.05 15.16 -32.26
C LEU A 450 20.01 15.30 -33.37
N ALA A 451 19.09 16.27 -33.27
CA ALA A 451 18.08 16.54 -34.28
C ALA A 451 18.71 16.83 -35.65
N LEU A 452 19.72 17.70 -35.67
CA LEU A 452 20.48 18.05 -36.88
C LEU A 452 21.15 16.82 -37.50
N ARG A 453 21.94 16.05 -36.72
CA ARG A 453 22.65 14.85 -37.22
C ARG A 453 21.73 13.79 -37.79
N LYS A 454 20.56 13.60 -37.17
CA LYS A 454 19.58 12.59 -37.59
C LYS A 454 18.57 13.13 -38.60
N LYS A 455 18.61 14.43 -38.93
CA LYS A 455 17.59 15.12 -39.73
C LYS A 455 16.18 14.90 -39.16
N ALA A 456 16.07 14.96 -37.83
CA ALA A 456 14.82 14.73 -37.10
C ALA A 456 14.06 16.04 -36.93
N ARG A 457 12.75 16.05 -37.18
CA ARG A 457 11.89 17.20 -36.96
C ARG A 457 11.81 17.55 -35.47
N ILE A 458 11.71 18.83 -35.12
CA ILE A 458 11.51 19.24 -33.71
C ILE A 458 10.08 19.77 -33.54
N SER A 459 9.37 19.26 -32.53
CA SER A 459 8.01 19.72 -32.18
C SER A 459 7.96 20.21 -30.74
N LEU A 460 7.07 21.16 -30.47
CA LEU A 460 6.97 21.81 -29.16
C LEU A 460 5.70 21.37 -28.45
N VAL A 461 5.83 21.00 -27.18
CA VAL A 461 4.71 20.77 -26.27
C VAL A 461 4.96 21.54 -24.99
N TYR A 462 3.98 22.36 -24.60
CA TYR A 462 4.01 23.06 -23.33
C TYR A 462 2.96 22.48 -22.37
N SER A 463 3.37 22.15 -21.15
CA SER A 463 2.52 21.58 -20.10
C SER A 463 2.27 22.62 -19.00
N PHE A 464 1.19 23.37 -19.11
CA PHE A 464 0.80 24.38 -18.13
C PHE A 464 0.32 23.71 -16.84
N GLY A 465 0.76 24.23 -15.68
CA GLY A 465 0.45 23.67 -14.36
C GLY A 465 1.50 22.70 -13.81
N GLU A 466 2.46 22.26 -14.63
CA GLU A 466 3.48 21.27 -14.26
C GLU A 466 4.43 21.75 -13.14
N ASN A 467 4.69 23.05 -13.03
CA ASN A 467 5.46 23.61 -11.92
C ASN A 467 4.61 23.84 -10.66
N GLN A 468 3.28 23.95 -10.81
CA GLN A 468 2.34 24.30 -9.72
C GLN A 468 1.77 23.07 -9.01
N VAL A 469 2.25 21.88 -9.36
CA VAL A 469 1.80 20.59 -8.78
C VAL A 469 2.21 20.47 -7.32
N TYR A 470 3.37 21.04 -7.01
CA TYR A 470 3.95 21.04 -5.69
C TYR A 470 4.43 22.45 -5.39
N GLU A 471 4.29 22.85 -4.14
CA GLU A 471 4.92 24.08 -3.67
C GLU A 471 6.42 23.80 -3.47
N THR A 472 7.24 24.43 -4.30
CA THR A 472 8.70 24.31 -4.23
C THR A 472 9.25 25.43 -3.35
N ARG A 473 9.62 25.10 -2.11
CA ARG A 473 10.28 26.08 -1.23
C ARG A 473 11.74 26.22 -1.62
N ARG A 474 12.28 27.45 -1.66
CA ARG A 474 13.72 27.71 -1.89
C ARG A 474 14.61 27.36 -0.70
N THR A 475 14.01 27.05 0.45
CA THR A 475 14.74 26.58 1.64
C THR A 475 15.52 25.30 1.30
N LEU A 476 16.82 25.30 1.61
CA LEU A 476 17.78 24.21 1.32
C LEU A 476 18.17 24.07 -0.17
N PHE A 477 17.95 25.09 -1.01
CA PHE A 477 18.41 25.09 -2.42
C PHE A 477 19.89 24.70 -2.54
N ALA A 478 20.78 25.30 -1.72
CA ALA A 478 22.21 24.99 -1.72
C ALA A 478 22.53 23.52 -1.37
N PHE A 479 21.73 22.89 -0.52
CA PHE A 479 21.88 21.47 -0.17
C PHE A 479 21.38 20.56 -1.31
N ARG A 480 20.28 20.92 -1.99
CA ARG A 480 19.78 20.18 -3.16
C ARG A 480 20.75 20.28 -4.33
N ALA A 481 21.24 21.49 -4.61
CA ALA A 481 22.31 21.79 -5.55
C ALA A 481 23.54 20.90 -5.29
N PHE A 482 23.99 20.85 -4.04
CA PHE A 482 25.10 19.99 -3.61
C PHE A 482 24.84 18.49 -3.84
N LEU A 483 23.65 17.97 -3.48
CA LEU A 483 23.29 16.56 -3.70
C LEU A 483 23.22 16.18 -5.18
N VAL A 484 22.71 17.08 -6.02
CA VAL A 484 22.69 16.86 -7.47
C VAL A 484 24.11 16.89 -8.05
N ARG A 485 24.95 17.84 -7.63
CA ARG A 485 26.37 17.91 -8.03
C ARG A 485 27.14 16.65 -7.65
N LYS A 486 26.99 16.17 -6.42
CA LYS A 486 27.81 15.08 -5.88
C LYS A 486 27.26 13.69 -6.18
N CYS A 487 25.93 13.54 -6.22
CA CYS A 487 25.28 12.23 -6.30
C CYS A 487 24.39 12.07 -7.55
N ARG A 488 24.16 13.13 -8.34
CA ARG A 488 23.16 13.15 -9.44
C ARG A 488 21.75 12.74 -8.99
N VAL A 489 21.47 12.89 -7.70
CA VAL A 489 20.17 12.61 -7.09
C VAL A 489 19.49 13.95 -6.87
N GLY A 490 18.45 14.24 -7.65
CA GLY A 490 17.59 15.37 -7.34
C GLY A 490 16.48 14.92 -6.42
N LEU A 491 16.64 15.21 -5.13
CA LEU A 491 15.56 15.09 -4.14
C LEU A 491 14.96 16.48 -3.97
N PRO A 492 13.85 16.80 -4.67
CA PRO A 492 13.21 18.07 -4.48
C PRO A 492 12.45 18.07 -3.16
N TRP A 493 12.69 19.09 -2.34
CA TRP A 493 11.93 19.28 -1.12
C TRP A 493 10.72 20.16 -1.42
N ILE A 494 9.57 19.51 -1.36
CA ILE A 494 8.28 20.00 -1.82
C ILE A 494 7.25 19.96 -0.69
N SER A 495 6.28 20.87 -0.73
CA SER A 495 5.02 20.76 0.02
C SER A 495 3.90 20.34 -0.92
N GLY A 496 3.26 19.21 -0.62
CA GLY A 496 1.99 18.80 -1.20
C GLY A 496 0.79 19.26 -0.38
N ARG A 497 -0.37 18.62 -0.59
CA ARG A 497 -1.67 19.03 -0.02
C ARG A 497 -1.78 19.05 1.52
N PHE A 498 -0.88 18.41 2.26
CA PHE A 498 -0.94 18.28 3.72
C PHE A 498 0.27 18.85 4.49
N GLY A 499 1.15 19.64 3.84
CA GLY A 499 2.31 20.23 4.51
C GLY A 499 3.49 19.27 4.72
N LEU A 500 4.59 19.81 5.29
CA LEU A 500 5.99 19.31 5.30
C LEU A 500 6.20 17.83 4.96
N GLY A 501 6.90 17.58 3.83
CA GLY A 501 7.23 16.27 3.27
C GLY A 501 8.20 15.41 4.09
N LEU A 502 7.86 15.10 5.34
CA LEU A 502 8.57 14.16 6.21
C LEU A 502 7.69 12.99 6.70
N GLY A 503 6.40 12.95 6.35
CA GLY A 503 5.53 11.76 6.56
C GLY A 503 5.58 10.77 5.40
N PRO A 504 5.03 9.54 5.53
CA PRO A 504 5.06 8.49 4.49
C PRO A 504 4.24 8.81 3.23
N PHE A 505 3.54 9.96 3.19
CA PHE A 505 2.73 10.43 2.07
C PHE A 505 3.20 11.79 1.48
N PRO A 506 4.50 12.04 1.24
CA PRO A 506 5.01 13.37 0.88
C PRO A 506 4.74 13.77 -0.59
N LEU A 507 3.94 12.98 -1.34
CA LEU A 507 3.77 13.09 -2.80
C LEU A 507 2.35 13.46 -3.25
N ILE A 508 1.41 13.71 -2.33
CA ILE A 508 0.05 14.06 -2.75
C ILE A 508 0.05 15.46 -3.37
N PRO A 509 -0.28 15.58 -4.67
CA PRO A 509 -0.15 16.84 -5.40
C PRO A 509 -1.19 17.86 -4.93
N LEU A 510 -0.88 19.14 -5.15
CA LEU A 510 -1.85 20.23 -4.99
C LEU A 510 -2.96 20.09 -6.05
N LYS A 511 -4.12 20.69 -5.79
CA LYS A 511 -5.21 20.75 -6.77
C LYS A 511 -4.79 21.67 -7.91
N THR A 512 -4.33 21.08 -9.01
CA THR A 512 -3.75 21.83 -10.13
C THR A 512 -4.45 21.46 -11.44
N ASN A 513 -4.71 22.47 -12.26
CA ASN A 513 -5.16 22.29 -13.63
C ASN A 513 -3.92 22.06 -14.51
N PHE A 514 -3.80 20.86 -15.06
CA PHE A 514 -2.75 20.52 -16.02
C PHE A 514 -3.32 20.62 -17.42
N VAL A 515 -2.75 21.53 -18.21
CA VAL A 515 -3.14 21.69 -19.61
C VAL A 515 -1.93 21.47 -20.51
N HIS A 516 -1.96 20.39 -21.27
CA HIS A 516 -0.95 20.08 -22.27
C HIS A 516 -1.34 20.68 -23.61
N VAL A 517 -0.52 21.61 -24.09
CA VAL A 517 -0.71 22.29 -25.37
C VAL A 517 0.32 21.78 -26.36
N PHE A 518 -0.16 21.15 -27.43
CA PHE A 518 0.68 20.77 -28.56
C PHE A 518 0.77 21.95 -29.52
N GLY A 519 1.99 22.48 -29.68
CA GLY A 519 2.26 23.52 -30.65
C GLY A 519 2.14 22.96 -32.06
N GLY A 520 1.28 23.59 -32.87
CA GLY A 520 0.94 23.08 -34.20
C GLY A 520 2.03 23.26 -35.26
N ASP A 521 3.06 24.06 -34.98
CA ASP A 521 4.12 24.35 -35.93
C ASP A 521 5.38 23.53 -35.59
N HIS A 522 5.74 22.59 -36.46
CA HIS A 522 7.03 21.92 -36.38
C HIS A 522 8.13 22.91 -36.75
N LEU A 523 9.24 22.86 -36.02
CA LEU A 523 10.43 23.61 -36.38
C LEU A 523 11.04 22.94 -37.61
N ASP A 524 10.92 23.60 -38.75
CA ASP A 524 11.70 23.22 -39.93
C ASP A 524 13.17 23.53 -39.64
N ILE A 525 14.01 22.51 -39.79
CA ILE A 525 15.47 22.59 -39.65
C ILE A 525 16.16 21.89 -40.82
N SER A 526 15.45 21.63 -41.91
CA SER A 526 15.91 20.79 -43.02
C SER A 526 17.09 21.41 -43.76
N ASP A 527 17.06 22.74 -43.91
CA ASP A 527 18.13 23.57 -44.45
C ASP A 527 19.39 23.50 -43.59
N LEU A 528 19.27 23.68 -42.27
CA LEU A 528 20.41 23.59 -41.35
C LEU A 528 20.95 22.17 -41.23
N ALA A 529 20.07 21.17 -41.23
CA ALA A 529 20.44 19.76 -41.18
C ALA A 529 21.20 19.31 -42.44
N ALA A 530 20.99 19.98 -43.60
CA ALA A 530 21.75 19.73 -44.81
C ALA A 530 23.18 20.30 -44.75
N ALA A 531 23.41 21.35 -43.93
CA ALA A 531 24.71 22.01 -43.77
C ALA A 531 25.60 21.40 -42.66
N VAL A 532 25.16 20.32 -42.01
CA VAL A 532 25.86 19.73 -40.85
C VAL A 532 27.19 19.11 -41.26
N LYS A 533 28.26 19.60 -40.65
CA LYS A 533 29.60 18.99 -40.63
C LYS A 533 30.08 18.88 -39.17
N PRO A 534 31.07 18.01 -38.85
CA PRO A 534 31.59 17.89 -37.49
C PRO A 534 32.00 19.22 -36.85
N GLU A 535 32.53 20.14 -37.65
CA GLU A 535 33.00 21.47 -37.25
C GLU A 535 31.89 22.52 -37.11
N THR A 536 30.76 22.39 -37.81
CA THR A 536 29.67 23.39 -37.81
C THR A 536 28.51 23.05 -36.87
N ILE A 537 28.48 21.83 -36.33
CA ILE A 537 27.33 21.32 -35.58
C ILE A 537 26.98 22.14 -34.33
N ASP A 538 27.99 22.72 -33.68
CA ASP A 538 27.80 23.48 -32.45
C ASP A 538 27.14 24.84 -32.73
N ASP A 539 27.61 25.53 -33.77
CA ASP A 539 27.04 26.81 -34.22
C ASP A 539 25.63 26.63 -34.76
N LEU A 540 25.40 25.59 -35.59
CA LEU A 540 24.08 25.28 -36.13
C LEU A 540 23.09 24.90 -35.02
N ALA A 541 23.54 24.17 -34.00
CA ALA A 541 22.69 23.85 -32.85
C ALA A 541 22.33 25.10 -32.04
N ALA A 542 23.27 26.03 -31.88
CA ALA A 542 23.01 27.33 -31.26
C ALA A 542 22.01 28.16 -32.08
N GLU A 543 22.14 28.16 -33.41
CA GLU A 543 21.19 28.83 -34.31
C GLU A 543 19.77 28.24 -34.19
N VAL A 544 19.64 26.91 -34.25
CA VAL A 544 18.35 26.22 -34.05
C VAL A 544 17.74 26.62 -32.71
N PHE A 545 18.52 26.64 -31.64
CA PHE A 545 18.03 27.01 -30.31
C PHE A 545 17.58 28.47 -30.23
N HIS A 546 18.45 29.41 -30.59
CA HIS A 546 18.22 30.84 -30.40
C HIS A 546 17.22 31.43 -31.39
N GLN A 547 17.28 31.02 -32.66
CA GLN A 547 16.51 31.65 -33.73
C GLN A 547 15.20 30.92 -34.03
N ARG A 548 15.12 29.61 -33.80
CA ARG A 548 13.93 28.82 -34.14
C ARG A 548 13.18 28.34 -32.90
N TYR A 549 13.84 27.56 -32.05
CA TYR A 549 13.21 26.90 -30.89
C TYR A 549 12.70 27.90 -29.85
N LYS A 550 13.56 28.80 -29.36
CA LYS A 550 13.23 29.74 -28.28
C LYS A 550 12.07 30.69 -28.68
N PRO A 551 12.07 31.33 -29.87
CA PRO A 551 10.96 32.19 -30.29
C PRO A 551 9.64 31.43 -30.46
N ALA A 552 9.68 30.22 -31.05
CA ALA A 552 8.49 29.40 -31.23
C ALA A 552 7.88 28.96 -29.89
N LEU A 553 8.72 28.59 -28.92
CA LEU A 553 8.27 28.22 -27.59
C LEU A 553 7.66 29.41 -26.83
N LEU A 554 8.28 30.60 -26.92
CA LEU A 554 7.74 31.83 -26.33
C LEU A 554 6.40 32.21 -26.96
N LYS A 555 6.25 32.05 -28.28
CA LYS A 555 4.98 32.28 -28.99
C LYS A 555 3.88 31.34 -28.51
N LEU A 556 4.18 30.04 -28.39
CA LEU A 556 3.25 29.03 -27.86
C LEU A 556 2.86 29.35 -26.42
N PHE A 557 3.84 29.67 -25.58
CA PHE A 557 3.62 30.05 -24.18
C PHE A 557 2.71 31.28 -24.07
N ASN A 558 3.04 32.37 -24.78
CA ASN A 558 2.33 33.65 -24.65
C ASN A 558 0.86 33.56 -25.07
N ARG A 559 0.54 32.68 -26.04
CA ARG A 559 -0.85 32.45 -26.47
C ARG A 559 -1.68 31.75 -25.40
N HIS A 560 -1.06 30.87 -24.61
CA HIS A 560 -1.73 29.99 -23.65
C HIS A 560 -1.42 30.27 -22.17
N LYS A 561 -0.63 31.31 -21.86
CA LYS A 561 -0.26 31.68 -20.49
C LYS A 561 -1.47 31.99 -19.58
N HIS A 562 -2.63 32.31 -20.16
CA HIS A 562 -3.89 32.49 -19.45
C HIS A 562 -4.39 31.21 -18.74
N LEU A 563 -3.80 30.05 -19.04
CA LEU A 563 -4.07 28.77 -18.37
C LEU A 563 -3.32 28.62 -17.04
N LEU A 564 -2.39 29.51 -16.72
CA LEU A 564 -1.68 29.57 -15.44
C LEU A 564 -2.42 30.47 -14.44
N PRO A 565 -2.11 30.37 -13.13
CA PRO A 565 -2.50 31.38 -12.16
C PRO A 565 -2.12 32.79 -12.64
N PRO A 566 -2.99 33.82 -12.47
CA PRO A 566 -2.75 35.15 -13.04
C PRO A 566 -1.43 35.80 -12.64
N ASP A 567 -1.00 35.58 -11.40
CA ASP A 567 0.26 36.06 -10.82
C ASP A 567 1.48 35.40 -11.48
N VAL A 568 1.40 34.10 -11.76
CA VAL A 568 2.46 33.35 -12.48
C VAL A 568 2.47 33.76 -13.96
N ALA A 569 1.30 33.87 -14.59
CA ALA A 569 1.15 34.27 -15.99
C ALA A 569 1.72 35.67 -16.25
N ALA A 570 1.56 36.59 -15.30
CA ALA A 570 2.08 37.96 -15.37
C ALA A 570 3.63 38.01 -15.37
N LYS A 571 4.29 37.10 -14.63
CA LYS A 571 5.76 37.00 -14.61
C LYS A 571 6.35 36.43 -15.91
N GLY A 572 5.55 35.74 -16.72
CA GLY A 572 5.96 35.19 -18.00
C GLY A 572 6.92 34.00 -17.91
N LEU A 573 7.52 33.65 -19.04
CA LEU A 573 8.42 32.52 -19.21
C LEU A 573 9.87 32.98 -19.41
N SER A 574 10.78 32.55 -18.54
CA SER A 574 12.22 32.73 -18.75
C SER A 574 12.87 31.45 -19.29
N ILE A 575 13.65 31.55 -20.37
CA ILE A 575 14.38 30.43 -20.96
C ILE A 575 15.88 30.73 -20.89
N THR A 576 16.60 29.90 -20.15
CA THR A 576 18.02 30.09 -19.84
C THR A 576 18.83 28.87 -20.27
N ILE A 577 20.08 29.07 -20.70
CA ILE A 577 21.04 27.97 -20.89
C ILE A 577 21.62 27.63 -19.52
N ALA A 578 21.61 26.36 -19.15
CA ALA A 578 22.19 25.92 -17.89
C ALA A 578 23.72 26.01 -17.94
N ASP A 579 24.32 26.80 -17.05
CA ASP A 579 25.78 26.86 -16.88
C ASP A 579 26.28 25.73 -15.96
N ASP A 580 27.52 25.28 -16.16
CA ASP A 580 28.17 24.25 -15.31
C ASP A 580 28.22 24.67 -13.82
N ASP A 581 28.21 26.00 -13.58
CA ASP A 581 28.20 26.62 -12.26
C ASP A 581 26.79 26.75 -11.63
N GLY A 582 25.73 26.56 -12.41
CA GLY A 582 24.32 26.75 -12.03
C GLY A 582 23.58 25.51 -11.52
N LEU A 583 24.29 24.56 -10.89
CA LEU A 583 23.69 23.49 -10.09
C LEU A 583 23.75 23.77 -8.60
#